data_AF-A0A9D6ZNX0-F1
#
_entry.id   AF-A0A9D6ZNX0-F1
#
_cell.length_a   1.000
_cell.length_b   1.000
_cell.length_c   1.000
_cell.angle_alpha   90.00
_cell.angle_beta   90.00
_cell.angle_gamma   90.00
#
_symmetry.space_group_name_H-M   'P 1'
#
loop_
_entity.id
_entity.type
_entity.pdbx_description
1 polymer ?
#
loop_
_entity_poly.entity_id
_entity_poly.type
_entity_poly.pdbx_seq_one_letter_code
_entity_poly.pdbx_strand_id
1 'polypeptide(L)' 'MAELELVWVKECEVCGREHRQMDHVCIDSIEEVDGATGRFHERCERWYSNHIEHLQTQHLVGMGSAARA' A
#
# COMPACT_ATOMS: atom_id res chain seq x y z
N MET A 1 -28.80 -1.40 0.67
CA MET A 1 -27.44 -0.93 0.97
C MET A 1 -26.73 -2.00 1.79
N ALA A 2 -25.64 -2.54 1.27
CA ALA A 2 -24.77 -3.44 2.01
C ALA A 2 -23.49 -2.69 2.39
N GLU A 3 -23.02 -2.89 3.62
CA GLU A 3 -21.75 -2.36 4.08
C GLU A 3 -20.68 -3.45 3.90
N LEU A 4 -19.59 -3.11 3.24
CA LEU A 4 -18.46 -4.00 3.03
C LEU A 4 -17.22 -3.44 3.73
N GLU A 5 -16.50 -4.35 4.39
CA GLU A 5 -15.16 -4.11 4.89
C GLU A 5 -14.16 -4.67 3.88
N LEU A 6 -13.36 -3.79 3.27
CA LEU A 6 -12.27 -4.16 2.38
C LEU A 6 -10.97 -4.17 3.17
N VAL A 7 -10.27 -5.30 3.15
CA VAL A 7 -9.02 -5.49 3.89
C VAL A 7 -7.92 -5.89 2.93
N TRP A 8 -6.82 -5.14 2.94
CA TRP A 8 -5.61 -5.43 2.18
C TRP A 8 -4.45 -5.63 3.16
N VAL A 9 -3.74 -6.74 3.01
CA VAL A 9 -2.60 -7.10 3.86
C VAL A 9 -1.46 -7.57 2.98
N LYS A 10 -0.26 -7.05 3.22
CA LYS A 10 0.96 -7.42 2.48
C LYS A 10 2.18 -7.28 3.36
N GLU A 11 3.06 -8.26 3.33
CA GLU A 11 4.38 -8.16 3.98
C GLU A 11 5.36 -7.42 3.07
N CYS A 12 6.06 -6.42 3.61
CA CYS A 12 7.07 -5.69 2.88
C CYS A 12 8.42 -6.41 2.94
N GLU A 13 8.90 -6.82 1.77
CA GLU A 13 10.23 -7.43 1.62
C GLU A 13 11.40 -6.48 1.97
N VAL A 14 11.16 -5.16 1.95
CA VAL A 14 12.21 -4.16 2.20
C VAL A 14 12.30 -3.80 3.68
N CYS A 15 11.18 -3.50 4.34
CA CYS A 15 11.19 -3.13 5.77
C CYS A 15 10.91 -4.30 6.71
N GLY A 16 10.53 -5.48 6.20
CA GLY A 16 10.25 -6.69 6.97
C GLY A 16 9.01 -6.60 7.85
N ARG A 17 8.06 -5.71 7.53
CA ARG A 17 6.84 -5.48 8.32
C ARG A 17 5.60 -5.82 7.52
N GLU A 18 4.56 -6.27 8.21
CA GLU A 18 3.22 -6.37 7.65
C GLU A 18 2.59 -4.99 7.52
N HIS A 19 2.05 -4.72 6.35
CA HIS A 19 1.26 -3.54 6.08
C HIS A 19 -0.20 -3.93 5.89
N ARG A 20 -1.06 -3.25 6.63
CA ARG A 20 -2.51 -3.49 6.63
C ARG A 20 -3.23 -2.19 6.32
N GLN A 21 -4.12 -2.24 5.34
CA GLN A 21 -5.05 -1.18 5.02
C GLN A 21 -6.48 -1.71 5.08
N MET A 22 -7.38 -0.90 5.63
CA MET A 22 -8.79 -1.23 5.79
C MET A 22 -9.63 -0.05 5.33
N ASP A 23 -10.73 -0.34 4.64
CA ASP A 23 -11.68 0.67 4.17
C ASP A 23 -13.11 0.13 4.28
N HIS A 24 -14.05 1.00 4.63
CA HIS A 24 -15.47 0.64 4.74
C HIS A 24 -16.22 1.34 3.62
N VAL A 25 -16.91 0.55 2.79
CA VAL A 25 -17.65 1.07 1.63
C VAL A 25 -19.10 0.63 1.68
N CYS A 26 -19.99 1.57 1.41
CA CYS A 26 -21.40 1.27 1.16
C CYS A 26 -21.57 0.99 -0.33
N ILE A 27 -22.21 -0.13 -0.66
CA ILE A 27 -22.55 -0.50 -2.03
C ILE A 27 -24.05 -0.69 -2.17
N ASP A 28 -24.57 -0.26 -3.30
CA ASP A 28 -25.99 -0.37 -3.63
C ASP A 28 -26.28 -1.62 -4.47
N SER A 29 -25.26 -2.17 -5.14
CA SER A 29 -25.35 -3.34 -5.99
C SER A 29 -24.10 -4.24 -5.95
N ILE A 30 -24.24 -5.50 -6.37
CA ILE A 30 -23.11 -6.45 -6.45
C ILE A 30 -22.11 -6.03 -7.54
N GLU A 31 -22.58 -5.42 -8.63
CA GLU A 31 -21.72 -4.96 -9.73
C GLU A 31 -20.74 -3.86 -9.30
N GLU A 32 -21.09 -3.10 -8.26
CA GLU A 32 -20.21 -2.08 -7.68
C GLU A 32 -19.10 -2.65 -6.80
N VAL A 33 -19.24 -3.90 -6.33
CA VAL A 33 -18.25 -4.59 -5.48
C VAL A 33 -16.91 -4.68 -6.21
N ASP A 34 -16.92 -5.14 -7.47
CA ASP A 34 -15.71 -5.34 -8.25
C ASP A 34 -15.00 -4.00 -8.51
N GLY A 35 -15.77 -2.96 -8.83
CA GLY A 35 -15.25 -1.61 -9.01
C GLY A 35 -14.67 -1.01 -7.73
N ALA A 36 -15.35 -1.17 -6.60
CA ALA A 36 -14.87 -0.69 -5.31
C ALA A 36 -13.60 -1.43 -4.86
N THR A 37 -13.58 -2.75 -5.01
CA THR A 37 -12.44 -3.61 -4.67
C THR A 37 -11.24 -3.31 -5.57
N GLY A 38 -11.43 -3.15 -6.88
CA GLY A 38 -10.37 -2.79 -7.81
C GLY A 38 -9.73 -1.43 -7.47
N ARG A 39 -10.55 -0.40 -7.23
CA ARG A 39 -10.06 0.92 -6.82
C ARG A 39 -9.32 0.88 -5.48
N PHE A 40 -9.81 0.10 -4.51
CA PHE A 40 -9.16 -0.08 -3.22
C PHE A 40 -7.80 -0.77 -3.36
N HIS A 41 -7.73 -1.84 -4.17
CA HIS A 41 -6.50 -2.54 -4.46
C HIS A 41 -5.45 -1.64 -5.12
N GLU A 42 -5.83 -0.88 -6.15
CA GLU A 42 -4.93 0.07 -6.83
C GLU A 42 -4.35 1.14 -5.88
N ARG A 43 -5.18 1.66 -4.95
CA ARG A 43 -4.71 2.59 -3.91
C ARG A 43 -3.68 1.95 -3.00
N CYS A 44 -3.93 0.73 -2.55
CA CYS A 44 -3.04 0.01 -1.65
C CYS A 44 -1.70 -0.33 -2.33
N GLU A 45 -1.74 -0.82 -3.57
CA GLU A 45 -0.53 -1.11 -4.34
C GLU A 45 0.27 0.17 -4.61
N ARG A 46 -0.37 1.30 -4.95
CA ARG A 46 0.33 2.58 -5.13
C ARG A 46 1.02 3.04 -3.84
N TRP A 47 0.32 2.94 -2.71
CA TRP A 47 0.89 3.28 -1.41
C TRP A 47 2.10 2.40 -1.08
N TYR A 48 2.02 1.09 -1.36
CA TYR A 48 3.10 0.12 -1.14
C TYR A 48 4.31 0.41 -2.04
N SER A 49 4.10 0.69 -3.32
CA SER A 49 5.18 1.06 -4.24
C SER A 49 5.89 2.34 -3.79
N ASN A 50 5.14 3.39 -3.41
CA ASN A 50 5.72 4.62 -2.89
C ASN A 50 6.55 4.38 -1.62
N HIS A 51 6.09 3.47 -0.75
CA HIS A 51 6.84 3.08 0.45
C HIS A 51 8.18 2.44 0.11
N ILE A 52 8.19 1.49 -0.84
CA ILE A 52 9.42 0.84 -1.32
C ILE A 52 10.37 1.87 -1.93
N GLU A 53 9.88 2.71 -2.84
CA GLU A 53 10.68 3.74 -3.51
C GLU A 53 11.32 4.69 -2.49
N HIS A 54 10.56 5.08 -1.46
CA HIS A 54 11.08 5.92 -0.39
C HIS A 54 12.21 5.25 0.40
N LEU A 55 12.05 3.98 0.78
CA LEU A 55 13.08 3.23 1.50
C LEU A 55 14.35 3.02 0.65
N GLN A 56 14.18 2.68 -0.62
CA GLN A 56 15.30 2.53 -1.55
C GLN A 56 16.05 3.86 -1.74
N THR A 57 15.32 4.99 -1.83
CA THR A 57 15.93 6.32 -1.92
C THR A 57 16.71 6.66 -0.66
N GLN A 58 16.20 6.35 0.53
CA GLN A 58 16.94 6.54 1.78
C GLN A 58 18.22 5.70 1.84
N HIS A 59 18.18 4.45 1.38
CA HIS A 59 19.37 3.60 1.31
C HIS A 59 20.46 4.20 0.41
N LEU A 60 20.07 4.73 -0.76
CA LEU A 60 21.01 5.37 -1.69
C LEU A 60 21.63 6.64 -1.11
N VAL A 61 20.85 7.46 -0.39
CA VAL A 61 21.36 8.69 0.25
C VAL A 61 22.28 8.35 1.45
N GLY A 62 21.99 7.29 2.20
CA GLY A 62 22.82 6.83 3.33
C GLY A 62 24.22 6.35 2.94
N MET A 63 24.41 5.86 1.71
CA MET A 63 25.71 5.40 1.22
C MET A 63 26.60 6.55 0.67
N GLY A 64 26.05 7.75 0.46
CA GLY A 64 26.79 8.92 -0.03
C GLY A 64 27.62 9.69 1.01
N SER A 65 27.47 9.39 2.31
CA SER A 65 28.16 10.10 3.41
C SER A 65 29.44 9.43 3.93
N ALA A 66 29.91 8.33 3.31
CA ALA A 66 31.11 7.62 3.75
C ALA A 66 32.42 8.01 3.01
N ALA A 67 32.42 9.10 2.21
CA ALA A 67 33.56 9.47 1.36
C ALA A 67 34.27 10.78 1.75
N ARG A 68 34.15 11.24 3.01
CA ARG A 68 34.93 12.38 3.52
C ARG A 68 35.40 12.16 4.97
N ALA A 69 36.51 11.46 5.12
CA ALA A 69 37.43 11.57 6.25
C ALA A 69 38.85 11.36 5.75
#